data_AF-A0A2T7TDR8-F1
#
_entry.id   AF-A0A2T7TDR8-F1
#
_cell.length_a   1.000
_cell.length_b   1.000
_cell.length_c   1.000
_cell.angle_alpha   90.00
_cell.angle_beta   90.00
_cell.angle_gamma   90.00
#
_symmetry.space_group_name_H-M   'P 1'
#
loop_
_entity.id
_entity.type
_entity.pdbx_description
1 polymer ?
#
loop_
_entity_poly.entity_id
_entity_poly.type
_entity_poly.pdbx_seq_one_letter_code
_entity_poly.pdbx_strand_id
1 'polypeptide(L)'
;MLTGRRGERLPDWLPDRPHAVRRDDLPELHTFAAGIDRDRDAVFVGLTLPWNSGVVVGHVNRIKTLKHQMFGRAGFQLLGKTGPDVLIAGLS
;
A
#
# COMPACT_ATOMS: atom_id res chain seq x y z
N MET A 1 12.01 9.25 6.23
CA MET A 1 11.55 10.54 5.65
C MET A 1 11.92 10.51 4.17
N LEU A 2 11.01 10.84 3.26
CA LEU A 2 11.34 10.92 1.83
C LEU A 2 12.26 12.14 1.61
N THR A 3 13.52 11.88 1.25
CA THR A 3 14.56 12.93 1.13
C THR A 3 14.68 13.49 -0.28
N GLY A 4 14.27 12.75 -1.30
CA GLY A 4 14.37 13.12 -2.72
C GLY A 4 13.01 13.32 -3.38
N ARG A 5 12.16 14.19 -2.82
CA ARG A 5 10.85 14.61 -3.37
C ARG A 5 11.00 15.09 -4.82
N ARG A 6 10.74 14.17 -5.74
CA ARG A 6 10.89 14.36 -7.19
C ARG A 6 9.61 13.93 -7.90
N GLY A 7 8.51 14.62 -7.59
CA GLY A 7 7.19 14.33 -8.19
C GLY A 7 7.20 14.47 -9.71
N GLU A 8 8.06 15.33 -10.25
CA GLU A 8 8.26 15.51 -11.69
C GLU A 8 8.73 14.26 -12.42
N ARG A 9 9.33 13.28 -11.72
CA ARG A 9 9.78 12.02 -12.30
C ARG A 9 8.71 10.93 -12.28
N LEU A 10 7.58 11.16 -11.62
CA LEU A 10 6.48 10.19 -11.56
C LEU A 10 5.95 9.83 -12.96
N PRO A 11 5.75 10.77 -13.91
CA PRO A 11 5.33 10.43 -15.27
C PRO A 11 6.34 9.58 -16.06
N ASP A 12 7.65 9.72 -15.81
CA ASP A 12 8.67 8.91 -16.46
C ASP A 12 8.60 7.44 -16.01
N TRP A 13 8.25 7.23 -14.75
CA TRP A 13 8.13 5.90 -14.15
C TRP A 13 6.74 5.27 -14.38
N LEU A 14 5.69 6.10 -14.37
CA LEU A 14 4.28 5.70 -14.48
C LEU A 14 3.54 6.57 -15.52
N PRO A 15 3.83 6.38 -16.83
CA PRO A 15 3.14 7.09 -17.91
C PRO A 15 1.68 6.67 -18.05
N ASP A 16 0.88 7.45 -18.78
CA ASP A 16 -0.55 7.20 -19.06
C ASP A 16 -0.83 5.93 -19.89
N ARG A 17 0.22 5.26 -20.36
CA ARG A 17 0.19 4.04 -21.17
C ARG A 17 0.78 2.87 -20.39
N PRO A 18 0.50 1.61 -20.78
CA PRO A 18 1.04 0.45 -20.08
C PRO A 18 2.58 0.51 -20.02
N HIS A 19 3.06 0.80 -18.82
CA HIS A 19 4.46 0.99 -18.47
C HIS A 19 5.16 -0.35 -18.29
N ALA A 20 6.50 -0.36 -18.32
CA ALA A 20 7.32 -1.59 -18.26
C ALA A 20 6.92 -2.51 -17.10
N VAL A 21 6.65 -1.92 -15.93
CA VAL A 21 6.18 -2.65 -14.75
C VAL A 21 4.88 -3.43 -14.98
N ARG A 22 3.97 -3.05 -15.89
CA ARG A 22 2.76 -3.88 -16.21
C ARG A 22 3.00 -4.95 -17.26
N ARG A 23 4.14 -4.89 -17.96
CA ARG A 23 4.50 -5.82 -19.04
C ARG A 23 5.38 -6.97 -18.54
N ASP A 24 6.07 -6.74 -17.42
CA ASP A 24 6.87 -7.76 -16.76
C ASP A 24 5.99 -8.76 -16.01
N ASP A 25 6.55 -9.90 -15.59
CA ASP A 25 5.81 -10.90 -14.81
C ASP A 25 6.06 -10.69 -13.31
N LEU A 26 5.62 -9.54 -12.79
CA LEU A 26 5.79 -9.15 -11.38
C LEU A 26 4.43 -8.77 -10.76
N PRO A 27 3.59 -9.76 -10.39
CA PRO A 27 2.20 -9.54 -9.96
C PRO A 27 2.06 -8.59 -8.76
N GLU A 28 2.99 -8.67 -7.81
CA GLU A 28 3.02 -7.79 -6.63
C GLU A 28 3.25 -6.33 -7.03
N LEU A 29 4.15 -6.11 -8.00
CA LEU A 29 4.48 -4.78 -8.49
C LEU A 29 3.35 -4.21 -9.37
N HIS A 30 2.57 -5.06 -10.04
CA HIS A 30 1.38 -4.63 -10.79
C HIS A 30 0.32 -4.05 -9.87
N THR A 31 0.07 -4.72 -8.74
CA THR A 31 -0.93 -4.27 -7.76
C THR A 31 -0.50 -2.95 -7.12
N PHE A 32 0.80 -2.83 -6.81
CA PHE A 32 1.38 -1.59 -6.32
C PHE A 32 1.24 -0.44 -7.34
N ALA A 33 1.63 -0.65 -8.59
CA ALA A 33 1.51 0.34 -9.65
C ALA A 33 0.04 0.75 -9.90
N ALA A 34 -0.90 -0.20 -9.85
CA ALA A 34 -2.32 0.09 -9.94
C ALA A 34 -2.86 0.93 -8.77
N GLY A 35 -2.32 0.74 -7.57
CA GLY A 35 -2.61 1.60 -6.42
C GLY A 35 -2.13 3.03 -6.65
N ILE A 36 -0.90 3.20 -7.16
CA ILE A 36 -0.35 4.52 -7.47
C ILE A 36 -1.13 5.20 -8.61
N ASP A 37 -1.51 4.47 -9.66
CA ASP A 37 -2.34 5.00 -10.75
C ASP A 37 -3.67 5.56 -10.24
N ARG A 38 -4.31 4.85 -9.29
CA ARG A 38 -5.59 5.28 -8.70
C ARG A 38 -5.45 6.58 -7.91
N ASP A 39 -4.34 6.74 -7.19
CA ASP A 39 -4.07 7.89 -6.32
C ASP A 39 -3.05 8.87 -6.92
N ARG A 40 -2.92 8.89 -8.25
CA ARG A 40 -1.80 9.53 -8.96
C ARG A 40 -1.58 10.99 -8.59
N ASP A 41 -2.65 11.79 -8.53
CA ASP A 41 -2.56 13.20 -8.17
C ASP A 41 -2.10 13.38 -6.72
N ALA A 42 -2.63 12.58 -5.80
CA ALA A 42 -2.24 12.62 -4.39
C ALA A 42 -0.76 12.21 -4.22
N VAL A 43 -0.31 11.20 -4.95
CA VAL A 43 1.10 10.76 -4.96
C VAL A 43 2.00 11.84 -5.57
N PHE A 44 1.63 12.42 -6.71
CA PHE A 44 2.36 13.52 -7.34
C PHE A 44 2.51 14.72 -6.39
N VAL A 45 1.41 15.15 -5.78
CA VAL A 45 1.39 16.25 -4.81
C VAL A 45 2.24 15.89 -3.58
N GLY A 46 2.12 14.68 -3.05
CA GLY A 46 2.91 14.20 -1.90
C GLY A 46 4.41 14.09 -2.19
N LEU A 47 4.79 13.87 -3.45
CA LEU A 47 6.19 13.86 -3.91
C LEU A 47 6.71 15.26 -4.29
N THR A 48 5.85 16.28 -4.39
CA THR A 48 6.22 17.63 -4.83
C THR A 48 6.20 18.64 -3.69
N LEU A 49 5.17 18.60 -2.85
CA LEU A 49 4.94 19.61 -1.82
C LEU A 49 5.83 19.40 -0.57
N PRO A 50 6.09 20.49 0.18
CA PRO A 50 6.86 20.41 1.42
C PRO A 50 6.13 19.63 2.53
N TRP A 51 4.81 19.51 2.43
CA TRP A 51 3.94 18.90 3.43
C TRP A 51 4.02 17.38 3.37
N ASN A 52 4.32 16.74 4.50
CA ASN A 52 4.33 15.29 4.61
C ASN A 52 3.92 14.84 6.01
N SER A 53 3.26 13.70 6.10
CA SER A 53 2.90 13.07 7.39
C SER A 53 4.04 12.22 7.97
N GLY A 54 5.27 12.33 7.45
CA GLY A 54 6.38 11.40 7.74
C GLY A 54 6.77 11.35 9.22
N VAL A 55 6.78 12.49 9.91
CA VAL A 55 7.06 12.54 11.36
C VAL A 55 5.93 11.89 12.16
N VAL A 56 4.67 12.21 11.83
CA VAL A 56 3.49 11.64 12.49
C VAL A 56 3.41 10.12 12.28
N VAL A 57 3.60 9.66 11.05
CA VAL A 57 3.65 8.24 10.70
C VAL A 57 4.81 7.55 11.41
N GLY A 58 5.97 8.20 11.52
CA GLY A 58 7.11 7.71 12.30
C GLY A 58 6.78 7.52 13.78
N HIS A 59 6.10 8.48 14.41
CA HIS A 59 5.63 8.37 15.78
C HIS A 59 4.61 7.24 15.95
N VAL A 60 3.63 7.14 15.04
CA VAL A 60 2.64 6.04 15.06
C VAL A 60 3.34 4.70 14.91
N ASN A 61 4.32 4.58 14.01
CA ASN A 61 5.08 3.35 13.81
C ASN A 61 5.87 2.98 15.07
N ARG A 62 6.57 3.94 15.69
CA ARG A 62 7.28 3.72 16.96
C ARG A 62 6.35 3.21 18.06
N ILE A 63 5.18 3.83 18.21
CA ILE A 63 4.16 3.39 19.19
C ILE A 63 3.67 1.97 18.87
N LYS A 64 3.40 1.66 17.59
CA LYS A 64 3.01 0.30 17.17
C LYS A 64 4.12 -0.73 17.45
N THR A 65 5.38 -0.38 17.22
CA THR A 65 6.52 -1.26 17.53
C THR A 65 6.64 -1.51 19.02
N LEU A 66 6.54 -0.47 19.85
CA LEU A 66 6.56 -0.60 21.32
C LEU A 66 5.41 -1.49 21.80
N LYS A 67 4.19 -1.28 21.29
CA LYS A 67 3.03 -2.13 21.63
C LYS A 67 3.27 -3.61 21.26
N HIS A 68 3.83 -3.91 20.09
CA HIS A 68 4.16 -5.29 19.70
C HIS A 68 5.27 -5.93 20.54
N GLN A 69 6.24 -5.13 21.01
CA GLN A 69 7.27 -5.61 21.94
C GLN A 69 6.69 -5.91 23.33
N MET A 70 5.75 -5.07 23.79
CA MET A 70 5.19 -5.15 25.14
C MET A 70 4.10 -6.22 25.30
N PHE A 71 3.19 -6.34 24.33
CA PHE A 71 2.03 -7.22 24.44
C PHE A 71 2.16 -8.48 23.56
N GLY A 72 3.34 -8.69 22.99
CA GLY A 72 3.61 -9.75 22.02
C GLY A 72 3.05 -9.42 20.62
N ARG A 73 3.51 -10.18 19.61
CA ARG A 73 2.77 -10.28 18.35
C ARG A 73 1.49 -11.02 18.69
N ALA A 74 0.32 -10.40 18.55
CA ALA A 74 -0.92 -11.17 18.48
C ALA A 74 -0.69 -12.22 17.38
N GLY A 75 -0.53 -13.48 17.79
CA GLY A 75 -0.35 -14.57 16.84
C GLY A 75 -1.58 -14.64 15.93
N PHE A 76 -1.40 -15.31 14.79
CA PHE A 76 -2.46 -15.60 13.81
C PHE A 76 -3.73 -16.26 14.39
N GLN A 77 -3.71 -16.62 15.67
CA GLN A 77 -4.83 -17.20 16.44
C GLN A 77 -6.07 -16.30 16.53
N LEU A 78 -5.98 -15.02 16.16
CA LEU A 78 -7.13 -14.10 16.12
C LEU A 78 -7.62 -13.76 14.70
N LEU A 79 -7.05 -14.34 13.65
CA LEU A 79 -7.68 -14.31 12.33
C LEU A 79 -8.81 -15.33 12.33
N GLY A 80 -9.95 -14.93 12.93
CA GLY A 80 -11.20 -15.66 12.85
C GLY A 80 -11.47 -15.96 11.38
N LYS A 81 -11.71 -17.24 11.09
CA LYS A 81 -12.19 -17.72 9.81
C LYS A 81 -13.24 -16.75 9.26
N THR A 82 -12.92 -16.07 8.17
CA THR A 82 -13.96 -15.57 7.27
C THR A 82 -14.57 -16.83 6.68
N GLY A 83 -15.69 -17.29 7.24
CA GLY A 83 -16.50 -18.29 6.57
C GLY A 83 -17.15 -17.64 5.35
N PRO A 84 -17.10 -18.31 4.20
CA PRO A 84 -18.26 -18.39 3.36
C PRO A 84 -18.52 -19.86 3.11
N ASP A 85 -19.29 -20.50 3.97
CA ASP A 85 -19.95 -21.75 3.63
C ASP A 85 -21.28 -21.78 4.35
N VAL A 86 -22.32 -21.42 3.61
CA VAL A 86 -23.60 -22.12 3.44
C VAL A 86 -24.52 -21.08 2.81
N LEU A 87 -24.69 -21.17 1.49
CA LEU A 87 -25.90 -20.89 0.72
C LEU A 87 -25.47 -20.89 -0.75
N ILE A 88 -25.49 -22.07 -1.38
CA ILE A 88 -25.76 -22.41 -2.80
C ILE A 88 -25.23 -23.84 -2.99
N ALA A 89 -26.03 -24.81 -2.57
CA ALA A 89 -25.95 -26.21 -3.03
C ALA A 89 -27.32 -26.83 -2.75
N GLY A 90 -28.27 -26.49 -3.61
CA GLY A 90 -29.66 -26.90 -3.51
C GLY A 90 -30.46 -26.14 -4.56
N LEU A 91 -30.29 -26.53 -5.83
CA LEU A 91 -31.22 -26.39 -6.96
C LEU A 91 -30.46 -26.70 -8.26
N SER A 92 -30.32 -27.99 -8.58
CA SER A 92 -30.63 -28.62 -9.87
C SER A 92 -30.17 -30.06 -9.88
#